data_AF-A0A3S4P7W3-F1
#
_entry.id   AF-A0A3S4P7W3-F1
#
_cell.length_a   1.000
_cell.length_b   1.000
_cell.length_c   1.000
_cell.angle_alpha   90.00
_cell.angle_beta   90.00
_cell.angle_gamma   90.00
#
_symmetry.space_group_name_H-M   'P 1'
#
loop_
_entity.id
_entity.type
_entity.pdbx_description
1 polymer ?
#
loop_
_entity_poly.entity_id
_entity_poly.type
_entity_poly.pdbx_seq_one_letter_code
_entity_poly.pdbx_strand_id
1 'polypeptide(L)'
;MLQVVSELEIPRSAAASATFGVPKQIVIFDSGTLSDPAASNGLKFPVIAKPLVADGSARSHKMSLVFNRDGLTLLKPPVVIQEFINHGGVIFKVYVVGDHVRCVKRRSLPDVTEENLYRSDVSVSFSQVSNMTMQDRSGENYLEAMHLEEVEMPPLSFVVEIARGLRRAMKLHLFNFDVIRDVKVGNRYLIIDINYFPGYAKMPSYETVLTDFFCEIVNKKQIEGANSAPGETESSE
;
A
#
# COMPACT_ATOMS: atom_id res chain seq x y z
N MET A 1 -10.36 4.46 -1.20
CA MET A 1 -9.35 4.71 -0.15
C MET A 1 -8.10 5.41 -0.70
N LEU A 2 -7.47 4.90 -1.77
CA LEU A 2 -6.22 5.50 -2.29
C LEU A 2 -6.39 6.87 -2.98
N GLN A 3 -7.62 7.38 -3.13
CA GLN A 3 -7.89 8.67 -3.77
C GLN A 3 -7.16 9.82 -3.07
N VAL A 4 -7.01 9.75 -1.74
CA VAL A 4 -6.26 10.73 -0.95
C VAL A 4 -4.81 10.91 -1.44
N VAL A 5 -4.21 9.89 -2.06
CA VAL A 5 -2.85 9.95 -2.61
C VAL A 5 -2.78 10.93 -3.77
N SER A 6 -3.82 10.99 -4.61
CA SER A 6 -3.87 11.87 -5.78
C SER A 6 -3.98 13.35 -5.41
N GLU A 7 -4.35 13.65 -4.16
CA GLU A 7 -4.51 15.01 -3.62
C GLU A 7 -3.25 15.49 -2.88
N LEU A 8 -2.21 14.64 -2.78
CA LEU A 8 -0.99 15.01 -2.08
C LEU A 8 -0.08 15.89 -2.93
N GLU A 9 0.36 17.00 -2.34
CA GLU A 9 1.45 17.81 -2.87
C GLU A 9 2.70 17.61 -2.02
N ILE A 10 3.79 17.17 -2.65
CA ILE A 10 5.08 16.93 -2.00
C ILE A 10 6.09 17.95 -2.52
N PRO A 11 6.91 18.56 -1.64
CA PRO A 11 7.95 19.50 -2.06
C PRO A 11 8.90 18.87 -3.09
N ARG A 12 9.16 19.59 -4.19
CA ARG A 12 10.08 19.14 -5.26
C ARG A 12 11.49 18.81 -4.74
N SER A 13 11.94 19.51 -3.69
CA SER A 13 13.23 19.27 -3.05
C SER A 13 13.32 17.91 -2.37
N ALA A 14 12.20 17.37 -1.87
CA ALA A 14 12.15 16.06 -1.23
C ALA A 14 11.95 14.92 -2.24
N ALA A 15 11.51 15.25 -3.47
CA ALA A 15 11.20 14.26 -4.50
C ALA A 15 12.43 13.53 -5.02
N ALA A 16 13.66 14.05 -4.89
CA ALA A 16 14.90 13.38 -5.32
C ALA A 16 14.80 12.71 -6.71
N SER A 17 14.11 13.36 -7.67
CA SER A 17 13.70 12.85 -9.01
C SER A 17 12.70 11.69 -9.05
N ALA A 18 12.31 11.13 -7.91
CA ALA A 18 11.27 10.13 -7.77
C ALA A 18 9.86 10.72 -7.94
N THR A 19 8.96 9.90 -8.48
CA THR A 19 7.54 10.23 -8.63
C THR A 19 6.70 9.24 -7.84
N PHE A 20 5.52 9.66 -7.39
CA PHE A 20 4.56 8.76 -6.75
C PHE A 20 3.17 8.85 -7.38
N GLY A 21 2.34 7.84 -7.11
CA GLY A 21 0.93 7.85 -7.46
C GLY A 21 0.24 6.57 -7.02
N VAL A 22 -0.85 6.26 -7.68
CA VAL A 22 -1.60 5.01 -7.51
C VAL A 22 -1.74 4.33 -8.87
N PRO A 23 -1.74 2.99 -8.95
CA PRO A 23 -2.11 2.31 -10.18
C PRO A 23 -3.56 2.67 -10.53
N LYS A 24 -3.89 2.67 -11.82
CA LYS A 24 -5.26 2.92 -12.25
C LYS A 24 -6.17 1.85 -11.65
N GLN A 25 -7.32 2.27 -11.13
CA GLN A 25 -8.26 1.37 -10.51
C GLN A 25 -9.69 1.86 -10.70
N ILE A 26 -10.63 0.92 -10.66
CA ILE A 26 -12.07 1.16 -10.68
C ILE A 26 -12.74 0.33 -9.59
N VAL A 27 -13.91 0.77 -9.14
CA VAL A 27 -14.75 0.02 -8.22
C VAL A 27 -15.97 -0.46 -9.01
N ILE A 28 -16.25 -1.75 -8.93
CA ILE A 28 -17.43 -2.36 -9.56
C ILE A 28 -18.32 -2.91 -8.44
N PHE A 29 -19.57 -2.44 -8.40
CA PHE A 29 -20.52 -2.77 -7.35
C PHE A 29 -21.45 -3.93 -7.71
N ASP A 30 -21.71 -4.14 -9.00
CA ASP A 30 -22.69 -5.11 -9.50
C ASP A 30 -22.16 -5.92 -10.70
N SER A 31 -22.77 -7.08 -10.93
CA SER A 31 -22.37 -8.01 -11.99
C SER A 31 -22.69 -7.53 -13.40
N GLY A 32 -23.64 -6.60 -13.57
CA GLY A 32 -23.97 -6.02 -14.86
C GLY A 32 -22.83 -5.13 -15.36
N THR A 33 -22.38 -4.20 -14.51
CA THR A 33 -21.21 -3.34 -14.78
C THR A 33 -19.93 -4.15 -15.00
N LEU A 34 -19.76 -5.26 -14.27
CA LEU A 34 -18.61 -6.16 -14.43
C LEU A 34 -18.54 -6.81 -15.82
N SER A 35 -19.71 -7.08 -16.40
CA SER A 35 -19.85 -7.74 -17.70
C SER A 35 -19.81 -6.75 -18.87
N ASP A 36 -19.89 -5.44 -18.59
CA ASP A 36 -19.77 -4.39 -19.60
C ASP A 36 -18.30 -4.20 -20.00
N PRO A 37 -17.92 -4.47 -21.28
CA PRO A 37 -16.58 -4.22 -21.75
C PRO A 37 -16.16 -2.75 -21.60
N ALA A 38 -17.09 -1.81 -21.66
CA ALA A 38 -16.78 -0.38 -21.51
C ALA A 38 -16.29 -0.04 -20.10
N ALA A 39 -16.77 -0.73 -19.07
CA ALA A 39 -16.42 -0.45 -17.67
C ALA A 39 -14.92 -0.65 -17.38
N SER A 40 -14.26 -1.56 -18.09
CA SER A 40 -12.83 -1.87 -17.95
C SER A 40 -11.95 -1.36 -19.09
N ASN A 41 -12.51 -0.60 -20.06
CA ASN A 41 -11.77 -0.12 -21.24
C ASN A 41 -10.52 0.71 -20.92
N GLY A 42 -10.48 1.30 -19.74
CA GLY A 42 -9.34 2.10 -19.30
C GLY A 42 -8.18 1.30 -18.70
N LEU A 43 -8.36 0.02 -18.34
CA LEU A 43 -7.38 -0.74 -17.57
C LEU A 43 -6.47 -1.57 -18.46
N LYS A 44 -5.19 -1.64 -18.11
CA LYS A 44 -4.21 -2.54 -18.70
C LYS A 44 -4.15 -3.84 -17.89
N PHE A 45 -4.20 -4.95 -18.59
CA PHE A 45 -4.01 -6.27 -18.00
C PHE A 45 -2.52 -6.60 -17.85
N PRO A 46 -2.15 -7.40 -16.82
CA PRO A 46 -3.05 -8.03 -15.85
C PRO A 46 -3.54 -7.04 -14.78
N VAL A 47 -4.61 -7.39 -14.09
CA VAL A 47 -5.21 -6.59 -12.99
C VAL A 47 -5.35 -7.43 -11.73
N ILE A 48 -5.19 -6.80 -10.57
CA ILE A 48 -5.55 -7.40 -9.29
C ILE A 48 -7.00 -7.03 -8.97
N ALA A 49 -7.81 -8.05 -8.67
CA ALA A 49 -9.12 -7.92 -8.07
C ALA A 49 -9.03 -8.06 -6.54
N LYS A 50 -9.54 -7.08 -5.81
CA LYS A 50 -9.60 -7.04 -4.33
C LYS A 50 -11.06 -6.87 -3.89
N PRO A 51 -11.56 -7.63 -2.90
CA PRO A 51 -12.88 -7.35 -2.32
C PRO A 51 -12.96 -5.89 -1.85
N LEU A 52 -14.08 -5.21 -2.10
CA LEU A 52 -14.25 -3.82 -1.65
C LEU A 52 -14.37 -3.74 -0.11
N VAL A 53 -14.98 -4.76 0.49
CA VAL A 53 -15.19 -4.82 1.94
C VAL A 53 -13.91 -5.29 2.62
N ALA A 54 -13.34 -4.42 3.45
CA ALA A 54 -12.18 -4.69 4.29
C ALA A 54 -12.62 -4.85 5.76
N ASP A 55 -13.37 -5.92 6.06
CA ASP A 55 -13.91 -6.20 7.41
C ASP A 55 -12.98 -7.08 8.28
N GLY A 56 -11.77 -7.38 7.79
CA GLY A 56 -10.80 -8.23 8.48
C GLY A 56 -11.16 -9.72 8.49
N SER A 57 -12.24 -10.14 7.79
CA SER A 57 -12.59 -11.54 7.67
C SER A 57 -11.66 -12.27 6.68
N ALA A 58 -11.58 -13.60 6.76
CA ALA A 58 -10.84 -14.38 5.76
C ALA A 58 -11.33 -14.15 4.31
N ARG A 59 -12.58 -13.66 4.14
CA ARG A 59 -13.16 -13.33 2.84
C ARG A 59 -12.66 -12.00 2.28
N SER A 60 -12.29 -11.03 3.12
CA SER A 60 -11.75 -9.74 2.66
C SER A 60 -10.33 -9.83 2.10
N HIS A 61 -9.63 -10.95 2.31
CA HIS A 61 -8.27 -11.19 1.81
C HIS A 61 -8.21 -12.03 0.52
N LYS A 62 -9.35 -12.43 -0.05
CA LYS A 62 -9.38 -13.23 -1.28
C LYS A 62 -9.13 -12.34 -2.51
N MET A 63 -7.86 -12.14 -2.82
CA MET A 63 -7.43 -11.42 -4.03
C MET A 63 -7.19 -12.39 -5.19
N SER A 64 -7.39 -11.91 -6.41
CA SER A 64 -7.13 -12.68 -7.63
C SER A 64 -6.40 -11.83 -8.65
N LEU A 65 -5.44 -12.43 -9.34
CA LEU A 65 -4.78 -11.82 -10.49
C LEU A 65 -5.54 -12.27 -11.74
N VAL A 66 -6.00 -11.31 -12.51
CA VAL A 66 -6.83 -11.52 -13.70
C VAL A 66 -6.03 -11.09 -14.92
N PHE A 67 -5.88 -11.99 -15.90
CA PHE A 67 -5.00 -11.78 -17.04
C PHE A 67 -5.70 -11.20 -18.27
N ASN A 68 -7.03 -11.31 -18.34
CA ASN A 68 -7.82 -10.82 -19.47
C ASN A 68 -9.24 -10.46 -19.03
N ARG A 69 -10.01 -9.89 -19.97
CA ARG A 69 -11.38 -9.42 -19.71
C ARG A 69 -12.33 -10.54 -19.33
N ASP A 70 -12.20 -11.71 -19.94
CA ASP A 70 -13.06 -12.84 -19.66
C ASP A 70 -12.96 -13.24 -18.17
N GLY A 71 -11.79 -13.07 -17.57
CA GLY A 71 -11.55 -13.39 -16.16
C GLY A 71 -12.23 -12.43 -15.19
N LEU A 72 -12.58 -11.22 -15.65
CA LEU A 72 -13.37 -10.29 -14.84
C LEU A 72 -14.76 -10.86 -14.55
N THR A 73 -15.36 -11.59 -15.50
CA THR A 73 -16.71 -12.16 -15.35
C THR A 73 -16.81 -13.20 -14.24
N LEU A 74 -15.67 -13.77 -13.82
CA LEU A 74 -15.59 -14.76 -12.73
C LEU A 74 -15.54 -14.12 -11.33
N LEU A 75 -15.39 -12.78 -11.26
CA LEU A 75 -15.30 -12.05 -10.00
C LEU A 75 -16.68 -11.88 -9.36
N LYS A 76 -16.69 -11.72 -8.03
CA LYS A 76 -17.89 -11.42 -7.26
C LYS A 76 -17.83 -9.99 -6.73
N PRO A 77 -18.66 -9.07 -7.24
CA PRO A 77 -18.80 -7.72 -6.69
C PRO A 77 -19.35 -7.72 -5.25
N PRO A 78 -19.11 -6.66 -4.45
CA PRO A 78 -18.35 -5.46 -4.83
C PRO A 78 -16.84 -5.70 -4.81
N VAL A 79 -16.16 -5.24 -5.87
CA VAL A 79 -14.74 -5.51 -6.12
C VAL A 79 -14.02 -4.26 -6.60
N VAL A 80 -12.77 -4.08 -6.15
CA VAL A 80 -11.82 -3.12 -6.69
C VAL A 80 -10.97 -3.84 -7.73
N ILE A 81 -10.91 -3.31 -8.94
CA ILE A 81 -10.02 -3.80 -9.99
C ILE A 81 -8.92 -2.76 -10.19
N GLN A 82 -7.68 -3.16 -9.93
CA GLN A 82 -6.50 -2.29 -9.97
C GLN A 82 -5.46 -2.87 -10.94
N GLU A 83 -4.84 -2.04 -11.77
CA GLU A 83 -3.76 -2.48 -12.66
C GLU A 83 -2.63 -3.15 -11.87
N PHE A 84 -2.17 -4.30 -12.34
CA PHE A 84 -0.98 -4.96 -11.81
C PHE A 84 0.27 -4.37 -12.47
N ILE A 85 1.20 -3.90 -11.66
CA ILE A 85 2.46 -3.33 -12.12
C ILE A 85 3.58 -4.24 -11.66
N ASN A 86 4.40 -4.74 -12.59
CA ASN A 86 5.60 -5.49 -12.26
C ASN A 86 6.50 -4.63 -11.37
N HIS A 87 6.96 -5.21 -10.27
CA HIS A 87 7.64 -4.52 -9.18
C HIS A 87 8.78 -5.34 -8.58
N GLY A 88 9.28 -6.34 -9.33
CA GLY A 88 10.44 -7.14 -8.96
C GLY A 88 10.19 -8.00 -7.72
N GLY A 89 8.94 -8.36 -7.43
CA GLY A 89 8.62 -9.18 -6.26
C GLY A 89 8.83 -8.53 -4.90
N VAL A 90 9.00 -7.19 -4.84
CA VAL A 90 9.24 -6.48 -3.57
C VAL A 90 8.23 -5.37 -3.30
N ILE A 91 7.68 -5.38 -2.10
CA ILE A 91 6.81 -4.34 -1.57
C ILE A 91 7.53 -3.62 -0.43
N PHE A 92 7.46 -2.30 -0.43
CA PHE A 92 7.97 -1.43 0.61
C PHE A 92 6.82 -1.07 1.55
N LYS A 93 6.86 -1.62 2.77
CA LYS A 93 5.85 -1.35 3.79
C LYS A 93 6.32 -0.17 4.64
N VAL A 94 5.59 0.93 4.56
CA VAL A 94 5.91 2.17 5.29
C VAL A 94 4.99 2.30 6.49
N TYR A 95 5.53 2.08 7.67
CA TYR A 95 4.85 2.27 8.95
C TYR A 95 4.97 3.71 9.39
N VAL A 96 3.86 4.26 9.87
CA VAL A 96 3.76 5.62 10.40
C VAL A 96 3.23 5.55 11.83
N VAL A 97 3.98 6.18 12.75
CA VAL A 97 3.63 6.37 14.16
C VAL A 97 3.90 7.82 14.52
N GLY A 98 2.88 8.66 14.51
CA GLY A 98 3.04 10.09 14.76
C GLY A 98 3.91 10.75 13.68
N ASP A 99 5.09 11.25 14.06
CA ASP A 99 6.10 11.78 13.13
C ASP A 99 7.18 10.74 12.77
N HIS A 100 7.18 9.57 13.42
CA HIS A 100 8.10 8.49 13.14
C HIS A 100 7.65 7.71 11.89
N VAL A 101 8.57 7.52 10.95
CA VAL A 101 8.33 6.81 9.69
C VAL A 101 9.39 5.73 9.53
N ARG A 102 8.95 4.49 9.35
CA ARG A 102 9.84 3.35 9.12
C ARG A 102 9.41 2.59 7.87
N CYS A 103 10.31 2.54 6.89
CA CYS A 103 10.13 1.74 5.68
C CYS A 103 10.87 0.40 5.80
N VAL A 104 10.21 -0.70 5.44
CA VAL A 104 10.81 -2.05 5.39
C VAL A 104 10.49 -2.74 4.07
N LYS A 105 11.38 -3.63 3.62
CA LYS A 105 11.17 -4.48 2.44
C LYS A 105 10.43 -5.74 2.82
N ARG A 106 9.54 -6.22 1.96
CA ARG A 106 8.89 -7.51 2.07
C ARG A 106 8.77 -8.16 0.70
N ARG A 107 8.76 -9.49 0.67
CA ARG A 107 8.39 -10.25 -0.53
C ARG A 107 6.95 -9.93 -0.91
N SER A 108 6.72 -9.83 -2.21
CA SER A 108 5.44 -9.54 -2.86
C SER A 108 5.19 -10.55 -3.97
N LEU A 109 4.13 -10.33 -4.76
CA LEU A 109 3.86 -11.13 -5.94
C LEU A 109 5.01 -11.02 -6.97
N PRO A 110 5.40 -12.13 -7.61
CA PRO A 110 6.38 -12.10 -8.69
C PRO A 110 5.86 -11.30 -9.89
N ASP A 111 6.79 -10.87 -10.73
CA ASP A 111 6.46 -10.23 -11.99
C ASP A 111 5.74 -11.21 -12.94
N VAL A 112 4.83 -10.66 -13.74
CA VAL A 112 4.09 -11.39 -14.76
C VAL A 112 4.77 -11.18 -16.11
N THR A 113 5.06 -12.27 -16.82
CA THR A 113 5.62 -12.25 -18.17
C THR A 113 4.53 -12.36 -19.23
N GLU A 114 4.87 -12.10 -20.49
CA GLU A 114 3.90 -12.23 -21.60
C GLU A 114 3.40 -13.67 -21.72
N GLU A 115 4.23 -14.69 -21.47
CA GLU A 115 3.82 -16.09 -21.49
C GLU A 115 2.74 -16.40 -20.44
N ASN A 116 2.74 -15.68 -19.31
CA ASN A 116 1.70 -15.82 -18.31
C ASN A 116 0.35 -15.25 -18.78
N LEU A 117 0.35 -14.28 -19.71
CA LEU A 117 -0.86 -13.69 -20.28
C LEU A 117 -1.54 -14.61 -21.30
N TYR A 118 -0.77 -15.49 -21.94
CA TYR A 118 -1.25 -16.49 -22.90
C TYR A 118 -1.65 -17.82 -22.25
N ARG A 119 -1.52 -17.98 -20.93
CA ARG A 119 -2.01 -19.17 -20.22
C ARG A 119 -3.54 -19.23 -20.30
N SER A 120 -4.07 -20.44 -20.45
CA SER A 120 -5.52 -20.72 -20.48
C SER A 120 -6.25 -20.35 -19.18
N ASP A 121 -5.50 -20.12 -18.09
CA ASP A 121 -6.05 -19.72 -16.81
C ASP A 121 -6.50 -18.25 -16.84
N VAL A 122 -7.81 -18.06 -16.85
CA VAL A 122 -8.46 -16.76 -16.96
C VAL A 122 -8.23 -15.87 -15.72
N SER A 123 -8.01 -16.49 -14.55
CA SER A 123 -7.64 -15.83 -13.30
C SER A 123 -6.96 -16.82 -12.34
N VAL A 124 -6.10 -16.32 -11.45
CA VAL A 124 -5.41 -17.13 -10.44
C VAL A 124 -5.54 -16.49 -9.06
N SER A 125 -5.79 -17.30 -8.03
CA SER A 125 -5.79 -16.84 -6.63
C SER A 125 -4.38 -16.47 -6.19
N PHE A 126 -4.23 -15.46 -5.32
CA PHE A 126 -2.93 -15.08 -4.74
C PHE A 126 -2.21 -16.24 -4.04
N SER A 127 -2.97 -17.16 -3.41
CA SER A 127 -2.41 -18.38 -2.81
C SER A 127 -1.77 -19.29 -3.86
N GLN A 128 -2.35 -19.36 -5.05
CA GLN A 128 -1.80 -20.14 -6.16
C GLN A 128 -0.61 -19.43 -6.78
N VAL A 129 -0.66 -18.11 -6.99
CA VAL A 129 0.48 -17.34 -7.53
C VAL A 129 1.72 -17.48 -6.64
N SER A 130 1.54 -17.38 -5.32
CA SER A 130 2.62 -17.58 -4.34
C SER A 130 3.19 -19.01 -4.35
N ASN A 131 2.42 -19.99 -4.79
CA ASN A 131 2.81 -21.40 -4.82
C ASN A 131 3.36 -21.84 -6.19
N MET A 132 2.91 -21.26 -7.31
CA MET A 132 3.38 -21.57 -8.66
C MET A 132 4.88 -21.25 -8.82
N THR A 133 5.37 -20.22 -8.14
CA THR A 133 6.80 -19.90 -8.05
C THR A 133 7.64 -21.00 -7.40
N MET A 134 7.03 -21.92 -6.65
CA MET A 134 7.74 -23.05 -6.03
C MET A 134 7.84 -24.27 -6.97
N GLN A 135 7.00 -24.37 -8.00
CA GLN A 135 6.88 -25.60 -8.81
C GLN A 135 7.36 -25.46 -10.27
N ASP A 136 7.25 -24.29 -10.91
CA ASP A 136 7.40 -24.20 -12.38
C ASP A 136 8.82 -23.95 -12.93
N ARG A 137 9.85 -23.80 -12.09
CA ARG A 137 11.26 -23.72 -12.55
C ARG A 137 12.21 -24.22 -11.49
N SER A 138 12.68 -25.47 -11.62
CA SER A 138 13.87 -26.01 -10.92
C SER A 138 14.17 -25.37 -9.55
N GLY A 139 13.21 -25.54 -8.64
CA GLY A 139 13.41 -25.79 -7.21
C GLY A 139 13.86 -24.68 -6.28
N GLU A 140 14.95 -23.97 -6.57
CA GLU A 140 15.67 -23.23 -5.49
C GLU A 140 16.15 -21.83 -5.94
N ASN A 141 16.50 -21.64 -7.21
CA ASN A 141 17.23 -20.43 -7.61
C ASN A 141 16.45 -19.11 -7.71
N TYR A 142 15.12 -19.06 -7.94
CA TYR A 142 14.43 -17.76 -8.20
C TYR A 142 13.98 -17.02 -6.92
N LEU A 143 13.57 -17.77 -5.89
CA LEU A 143 13.22 -17.21 -4.58
C LEU A 143 14.47 -16.95 -3.71
N GLU A 144 15.56 -17.66 -4.00
CA GLU A 144 16.87 -17.49 -3.38
C GLU A 144 17.68 -16.38 -4.08
N ALA A 145 17.53 -16.18 -5.41
CA ALA A 145 18.13 -15.06 -6.15
C ALA A 145 17.48 -13.70 -5.87
N MET A 146 16.24 -13.65 -5.34
CA MET A 146 15.68 -12.39 -4.81
C MET A 146 16.26 -12.12 -3.42
N HIS A 147 17.52 -11.70 -3.38
CA HIS A 147 18.12 -11.11 -2.19
C HIS A 147 17.43 -9.78 -1.92
N LEU A 148 16.43 -9.79 -1.04
CA LEU A 148 15.74 -8.58 -0.58
C LEU A 148 16.73 -7.48 -0.20
N GLU A 149 17.90 -7.84 0.33
CA GLU A 149 18.97 -6.91 0.70
C GLU A 149 19.52 -6.08 -0.46
N GLU A 150 19.63 -6.64 -1.66
CA GLU A 150 20.15 -5.95 -2.85
C GLU A 150 19.15 -4.95 -3.43
N VAL A 151 17.86 -5.10 -3.13
CA VAL A 151 16.85 -4.15 -3.59
C VAL A 151 17.02 -2.82 -2.86
N GLU A 152 17.30 -1.79 -3.65
CA GLU A 152 17.45 -0.43 -3.16
C GLU A 152 16.16 0.07 -2.49
N MET A 153 16.32 0.74 -1.35
CA MET A 153 15.20 1.37 -0.65
C MET A 153 14.72 2.62 -1.40
N PRO A 154 13.44 2.99 -1.32
CA PRO A 154 13.01 4.33 -1.70
C PRO A 154 13.76 5.39 -0.87
N PRO A 155 14.08 6.58 -1.43
CA PRO A 155 14.73 7.64 -0.68
C PRO A 155 13.94 7.97 0.59
N LEU A 156 14.61 8.03 1.74
CA LEU A 156 13.94 8.21 3.03
C LEU A 156 13.17 9.53 3.11
N SER A 157 13.77 10.62 2.63
CA SER A 157 13.13 11.94 2.58
C SER A 157 11.82 11.91 1.79
N PHE A 158 11.82 11.23 0.65
CA PHE A 158 10.66 11.05 -0.20
C PHE A 158 9.53 10.31 0.52
N VAL A 159 9.83 9.19 1.16
CA VAL A 159 8.84 8.39 1.91
C VAL A 159 8.29 9.16 3.11
N VAL A 160 9.15 9.89 3.83
CA VAL A 160 8.75 10.72 4.98
C VAL A 160 7.77 11.81 4.55
N GLU A 161 7.98 12.46 3.41
CA GLU A 161 7.04 13.47 2.93
C GLU A 161 5.71 12.89 2.48
N ILE A 162 5.70 11.72 1.82
CA ILE A 162 4.46 10.98 1.52
C ILE A 162 3.70 10.69 2.81
N ALA A 163 4.39 10.15 3.82
CA ALA A 163 3.80 9.83 5.12
C ALA A 163 3.23 11.07 5.80
N ARG A 164 3.95 12.19 5.80
CA ARG A 164 3.48 13.48 6.33
C ARG A 164 2.26 14.02 5.58
N GLY A 165 2.25 13.90 4.25
CA GLY A 165 1.11 14.26 3.41
C GLY A 165 -0.13 13.45 3.77
N LEU A 166 -0.01 12.11 3.76
CA LEU A 166 -1.08 11.20 4.14
C LEU A 166 -1.59 11.45 5.56
N ARG A 167 -0.68 11.66 6.52
CA ARG A 167 -1.01 11.97 7.91
C ARG A 167 -1.92 13.18 8.01
N ARG A 168 -1.56 14.28 7.33
CA ARG A 168 -2.33 15.53 7.32
C ARG A 168 -3.69 15.36 6.64
N ALA A 169 -3.71 14.72 5.48
CA ALA A 169 -4.94 14.55 4.70
C ALA A 169 -5.94 13.61 5.40
N MET A 170 -5.45 12.52 6.01
CA MET A 170 -6.29 11.51 6.66
C MET A 170 -6.55 11.78 8.14
N LYS A 171 -5.78 12.68 8.76
CA LYS A 171 -5.82 12.99 10.20
C LYS A 171 -5.62 11.75 11.08
N LEU A 172 -4.76 10.83 10.64
CA LEU A 172 -4.42 9.60 11.36
C LEU A 172 -2.97 9.66 11.84
N HIS A 173 -2.67 9.11 13.02
CA HIS A 173 -1.29 9.00 13.51
C HIS A 173 -0.70 7.60 13.37
N LEU A 174 -1.55 6.57 13.36
CA LEU A 174 -1.17 5.16 13.32
C LEU A 174 -1.74 4.53 12.05
N PHE A 175 -0.90 4.38 11.05
CA PHE A 175 -1.24 3.69 9.81
C PHE A 175 0.02 3.12 9.19
N ASN A 176 -0.15 2.26 8.20
CA ASN A 176 0.91 1.99 7.24
C ASN A 176 0.34 2.09 5.83
N PHE A 177 1.23 2.24 4.87
CA PHE A 177 0.89 2.12 3.47
C PHE A 177 1.92 1.25 2.76
N ASP A 178 1.45 0.59 1.72
CA ASP A 178 2.24 -0.36 0.95
C ASP A 178 2.59 0.28 -0.40
N VAL A 179 3.88 0.31 -0.71
CA VAL A 179 4.44 0.95 -1.90
C VAL A 179 5.15 -0.09 -2.76
N ILE A 180 4.97 -0.01 -4.08
CA ILE A 180 5.74 -0.78 -5.05
C ILE A 180 6.56 0.17 -5.93
N ARG A 181 7.68 -0.31 -6.47
CA ARG A 181 8.50 0.43 -7.45
C ARG A 181 8.24 -0.17 -8.83
N ASP A 182 7.80 0.65 -9.78
CA ASP A 182 7.57 0.22 -11.17
C ASP A 182 8.93 -0.14 -11.81
N VAL A 183 9.17 -1.42 -12.11
CA VAL A 183 10.45 -1.87 -12.68
C VAL A 183 10.75 -1.29 -14.05
N LYS A 184 9.72 -0.88 -14.82
CA LYS A 184 9.92 -0.33 -16.17
C LYS A 184 10.44 1.10 -16.12
N VAL A 185 10.08 1.84 -15.07
CA VAL A 185 10.41 3.27 -14.92
C VAL A 185 11.54 3.49 -13.91
N GLY A 186 11.65 2.62 -12.90
CA GLY A 186 12.72 2.63 -11.89
C GLY A 186 12.53 3.67 -10.79
N ASN A 187 12.20 4.92 -11.13
CA ASN A 187 12.01 6.03 -10.18
C ASN A 187 10.53 6.36 -9.90
N ARG A 188 9.60 5.50 -10.32
CA ARG A 188 8.16 5.67 -10.09
C ARG A 188 7.67 4.71 -9.00
N TYR A 189 7.11 5.28 -7.95
CA TYR A 189 6.59 4.56 -6.79
C TYR A 189 5.07 4.61 -6.78
N LEU A 190 4.42 3.50 -6.47
CA LEU A 190 2.96 3.41 -6.51
C LEU A 190 2.46 2.90 -5.17
N ILE A 191 1.59 3.66 -4.55
CA ILE A 191 0.91 3.28 -3.31
C ILE A 191 -0.27 2.39 -3.71
N ILE A 192 -0.31 1.17 -3.17
CA ILE A 192 -1.27 0.14 -3.57
C ILE A 192 -2.24 -0.27 -2.46
N ASP A 193 -1.91 0.08 -1.21
CA ASP A 193 -2.75 -0.17 -0.05
C ASP A 193 -2.44 0.79 1.10
N ILE A 194 -3.44 1.08 1.94
CA ILE A 194 -3.30 1.88 3.17
C ILE A 194 -4.11 1.18 4.27
N ASN A 195 -3.48 0.84 5.39
CA ASN A 195 -4.17 0.20 6.51
C ASN A 195 -4.15 1.12 7.74
N TYR A 196 -5.30 1.22 8.41
CA TYR A 196 -5.44 2.01 9.63
C TYR A 196 -5.11 1.13 10.80
N PHE A 197 -4.22 1.60 11.68
CA PHE A 197 -3.73 0.84 12.83
C PHE A 197 -3.40 -0.62 12.48
N PRO A 198 -2.38 -0.86 11.64
CA PRO A 198 -1.96 -2.21 11.29
C PRO A 198 -1.27 -2.91 12.47
N GLY A 199 -0.95 -4.20 12.29
CA GLY A 199 0.01 -4.86 13.15
C GLY A 199 1.43 -4.32 12.94
N TYR A 200 2.06 -3.81 14.00
CA TYR A 200 3.42 -3.24 13.98
C TYR A 200 4.53 -4.24 14.33
N ALA A 201 4.20 -5.50 14.63
CA ALA A 201 5.18 -6.52 15.05
C ALA A 201 6.34 -6.77 14.06
N LYS A 202 6.19 -6.36 12.79
CA LYS A 202 7.23 -6.44 11.76
C LYS A 202 7.96 -5.12 11.51
N MET A 203 7.69 -4.09 12.32
CA MET A 203 8.41 -2.83 12.31
C MET A 203 9.55 -2.94 13.35
N PRO A 204 10.81 -2.69 12.96
CA PRO A 204 11.92 -2.68 13.91
C PRO A 204 11.68 -1.65 15.03
N SER A 205 11.91 -2.07 16.28
CA SER A 205 11.77 -1.24 17.49
C SER A 205 10.35 -0.69 17.73
N TYR A 206 9.32 -1.42 17.31
CA TYR A 206 7.94 -0.94 17.41
C TYR A 206 7.48 -0.68 18.84
N GLU A 207 7.96 -1.45 19.82
CA GLU A 207 7.61 -1.30 21.22
C GLU A 207 8.04 0.08 21.74
N THR A 208 9.31 0.45 21.51
CA THR A 208 9.86 1.75 21.92
C THR A 208 9.16 2.89 21.19
N VAL A 209 9.03 2.79 19.86
CA VAL A 209 8.40 3.83 19.04
C VAL A 209 6.95 4.10 19.45
N LEU A 210 6.16 3.06 19.73
CA LEU A 210 4.78 3.24 20.20
C LEU A 210 4.74 3.81 21.62
N THR A 211 5.60 3.34 22.52
CA THR A 211 5.67 3.84 23.89
C THR A 211 6.01 5.33 23.92
N ASP A 212 7.05 5.73 23.18
CA ASP A 212 7.47 7.13 23.05
C ASP A 212 6.35 7.99 22.47
N PHE A 213 5.68 7.52 21.42
CA PHE A 213 4.54 8.21 20.82
C PHE A 213 3.38 8.43 21.79
N PHE A 214 3.01 7.42 22.58
CA PHE A 214 1.94 7.57 23.57
C PHE A 214 2.35 8.53 24.69
N CYS A 215 3.61 8.47 25.16
CA CYS A 215 4.15 9.44 26.11
C CYS A 215 4.11 10.87 25.56
N GLU A 216 4.49 11.08 24.30
CA GLU A 216 4.41 12.38 23.63
C GLU A 216 2.98 12.92 23.57
N ILE A 217 2.00 12.08 23.25
CA ILE A 217 0.58 12.49 23.23
C ILE A 217 0.12 12.94 24.63
N VAL A 218 0.46 12.17 25.66
CA VAL A 218 0.09 12.50 27.04
C VAL A 218 0.71 13.84 27.46
N ASN A 219 2.00 14.03 27.17
CA ASN A 219 2.72 15.25 27.53
C ASN A 219 2.22 16.48 26.77
N LYS A 220 1.92 16.36 25.47
CA LYS A 220 1.33 17.45 24.67
C LYS A 220 -0.01 17.91 25.24
N LYS A 221 -0.87 16.98 25.63
CA LYS A 221 -2.17 17.30 26.25
C LYS A 221 -2.02 18.05 27.57
N GLN A 222 -1.01 17.71 28.38
CA GLN A 222 -0.75 18.42 29.63
C GLN A 222 -0.28 19.85 29.40
N ILE A 223 0.58 20.07 28.40
CA ILE A 223 1.07 21.41 28.02
C ILE A 223 -0.06 22.29 27.45
N GLU A 224 -0.90 21.73 26.59
CA GLU A 224 -2.07 22.43 26.02
C GLU A 224 -3.14 22.75 27.10
N GLY A 225 -3.32 21.85 28.07
CA GLY A 225 -4.20 22.06 29.23
C GLY A 225 -3.67 23.12 30.21
N ALA A 226 -2.35 23.20 30.40
CA ALA A 226 -1.73 24.21 31.27
C ALA A 226 -1.77 25.62 30.66
N ASN A 227 -1.62 25.74 29.33
CA ASN A 227 -1.67 27.02 28.61
C ASN A 227 -3.10 27.56 28.39
N SER A 228 -4.13 26.78 28.73
CA SER A 228 -5.54 27.19 28.58
C SER A 228 -6.23 27.51 29.92
N ALA A 229 -5.51 27.43 31.05
CA ALA A 229 -6.00 27.92 32.34
C ALA A 229 -6.03 29.47 32.35
N PRO A 230 -7.15 30.13 32.70
CA PRO A 230 -7.17 31.57 32.86
C PRO A 230 -6.28 31.94 34.04
N GLY A 231 -5.31 32.83 33.83
CA GLY A 231 -4.53 33.40 34.92
C GLY A 231 -5.47 34.04 35.93
N GLU A 232 -5.48 33.52 37.15
CA GLU A 232 -6.08 34.19 38.29
C GLU A 232 -5.36 35.52 38.47
N THR A 233 -5.99 36.61 38.04
CA THR A 233 -5.60 37.95 38.45
C THR A 233 -5.84 38.06 39.94
N GLU A 234 -4.78 37.95 40.73
CA GLU A 234 -4.73 38.47 42.10
C GLU A 234 -4.95 39.98 42.03
N SER A 235 -6.20 40.42 42.20
CA SER A 235 -6.52 41.79 42.58
C SER A 235 -6.22 41.92 44.08
N SER A 236 -5.07 42.52 44.37
CA SER A 236 -4.75 43.06 45.68
C SER A 236 -5.57 44.35 45.87
N GLU A 237 -6.50 44.32 46.81
CA GLU A 237 -6.97 45.47 47.61
C GLU A 237 -7.56 44.98 48.94
#